data_AF-A0A931TDW1-F1
#
_entry.id   AF-A0A931TDW1-F1
#
_cell.length_a   1.000
_cell.length_b   1.000
_cell.length_c   1.000
_cell.angle_alpha   90.00
_cell.angle_beta   90.00
_cell.angle_gamma   90.00
#
_symmetry.space_group_name_H-M   'P 1'
#
loop_
_entity.id
_entity.type
_entity.pdbx_description
1 polymer ?
#
loop_
_entity_poly.entity_id
_entity_poly.type
_entity_poly.pdbx_seq_one_letter_code
_entity_poly.pdbx_strand_id
1 'polypeptide(L)'
;MKRSLVVGAVSLLLAITLVAVDLPAAAPGDATRGATVYAQKCAVCHGATGKGDGPAELVLFPKPRDLTSGKFKIRSTPTLPTDDDLVRVVTRGIPGTAMPAFSVLTEQQRRDVVAHVKTLAAVWKEQPAPKPTAMPPVPKRTAALLELGKQFYADAECLKCHGAGGRGDGESADTLRDEWGYAIVPYDFTIPGRMKAGNTVRDVYRTLRNGIGGTPMPAYGDSLSEEETWAVAYHVLSLAGSRPATAPVENGTVRVRRVQGEIALDPSAATWRRARLQAVPLRTLWLRAKQIPEVRVAAVHNGRELALLLEWDDPAGDVAALGVEQFRDAVAVQFPTRATALHAHGHPEPSYVMGDKDNPVNIWHWKADWQLDVARYRDREDRFAAVVVDDTPFVRGARSSSAEAAVAAVDRHDPVFLTGLAAGNPMSRARRSAVENLNATGVGTLTSQPPDAPVVRGEGRWADGRWRVVVARALRTPNARDAQFSPGEASAVAFAVWDGAERDRNGQKAVSVWQRLVLER
;
A
#
# COMPACT_ATOMS: atom_id res chain seq x y z
N MET A 1 -42.65 -44.95 65.38
CA MET A 1 -41.51 -44.24 66.01
C MET A 1 -40.39 -44.09 64.98
N LYS A 2 -40.34 -42.97 64.26
CA LYS A 2 -39.31 -42.67 63.24
C LYS A 2 -38.41 -41.56 63.77
N ARG A 3 -37.09 -41.81 63.82
CA ARG A 3 -36.06 -40.85 64.23
C ARG A 3 -35.81 -39.85 63.10
N SER A 4 -35.98 -38.56 63.38
CA SER A 4 -35.63 -37.47 62.47
C SER A 4 -34.16 -37.09 62.66
N LEU A 5 -33.35 -37.22 61.61
CA LEU A 5 -32.03 -36.58 61.51
C LEU A 5 -32.23 -35.15 60.99
N VAL A 6 -31.70 -34.17 61.71
CA VAL A 6 -31.55 -32.79 61.25
C VAL A 6 -30.18 -32.68 60.58
N VAL A 7 -30.16 -32.44 59.27
CA VAL A 7 -28.95 -32.06 58.52
C VAL A 7 -29.03 -30.56 58.27
N GLY A 8 -28.12 -29.79 58.90
CA GLY A 8 -27.97 -28.36 58.64
C GLY A 8 -27.22 -28.13 57.33
N ALA A 9 -27.84 -27.43 56.39
CA ALA A 9 -27.19 -26.93 55.18
C ALA A 9 -26.50 -25.60 55.50
N VAL A 10 -25.16 -25.57 55.46
CA VAL A 10 -24.36 -24.34 55.50
C VAL A 10 -24.15 -23.90 54.05
N SER A 11 -24.86 -22.86 53.62
CA SER A 11 -24.64 -22.21 52.32
C SER A 11 -23.49 -21.21 52.43
N LEU A 12 -22.34 -21.54 51.83
CA LEU A 12 -21.20 -20.63 51.74
C LEU A 12 -21.35 -19.77 50.47
N LEU A 13 -21.74 -18.50 50.64
CA LEU A 13 -21.74 -17.49 49.57
C LEU A 13 -20.30 -17.03 49.30
N LEU A 14 -19.71 -17.49 48.20
CA LEU A 14 -18.41 -17.03 47.73
C LEU A 14 -18.60 -15.71 46.97
N ALA A 15 -18.28 -14.59 47.60
CA ALA A 15 -18.24 -13.28 46.95
C ALA A 15 -17.02 -13.21 46.01
N ILE A 16 -17.27 -13.26 44.69
CA ILE A 16 -16.24 -12.98 43.68
C ILE A 16 -16.05 -11.45 43.64
N THR A 17 -14.99 -10.97 44.29
CA THR A 17 -14.53 -9.58 44.15
C THR A 17 -13.86 -9.44 42.77
N LEU A 18 -14.47 -8.63 41.90
CA LEU A 18 -13.84 -8.19 40.66
C LEU A 18 -12.67 -7.26 41.04
N VAL A 19 -11.45 -7.79 41.12
CA VAL A 19 -10.24 -6.97 41.18
C VAL A 19 -10.06 -6.39 39.79
N ALA A 20 -10.34 -5.09 39.64
CA ALA A 20 -9.93 -4.34 38.46
C ALA A 20 -8.40 -4.40 38.41
N VAL A 21 -7.86 -5.17 37.48
CA VAL A 21 -6.43 -5.17 37.20
C VAL A 21 -6.13 -3.87 36.47
N ASP A 22 -5.71 -2.84 37.20
CA ASP A 22 -5.14 -1.63 36.62
C ASP A 22 -3.88 -2.04 35.86
N LEU A 23 -3.99 -2.13 34.53
CA LEU A 23 -2.82 -2.24 33.66
C LEU A 23 -1.99 -0.96 33.86
N PRO A 24 -0.70 -1.07 34.21
CA PRO A 24 0.12 0.12 34.39
C PRO A 24 0.12 0.95 33.10
N ALA A 25 -0.04 2.27 33.24
CA ALA A 25 0.09 3.19 32.14
C ALA A 25 1.44 2.96 31.43
N ALA A 26 1.44 2.96 30.09
CA ALA A 26 2.65 2.74 29.31
C ALA A 26 3.75 3.74 29.72
N ALA A 27 4.98 3.25 29.88
CA ALA A 27 6.09 4.08 30.31
C ALA A 27 6.41 5.18 29.27
N PRO A 28 7.02 6.30 29.68
CA PRO A 28 7.56 7.28 28.75
C PRO A 28 8.48 6.63 27.71
N GLY A 29 8.51 7.20 26.50
CA GLY A 29 9.37 6.71 25.43
C GLY A 29 10.86 6.97 25.71
N ASP A 30 11.71 6.03 25.28
CA ASP A 30 13.17 6.14 25.31
C ASP A 30 13.73 6.43 23.91
N ALA A 31 14.39 7.57 23.74
CA ALA A 31 14.91 8.01 22.44
C ALA A 31 16.05 7.13 21.90
N THR A 32 16.83 6.48 22.77
CA THR A 32 17.92 5.58 22.35
C THR A 32 17.35 4.29 21.76
N ARG A 33 16.36 3.69 22.43
CA ARG A 33 15.61 2.55 21.85
C ARG A 33 14.83 2.96 20.59
N GLY A 34 14.29 4.17 20.61
CA GLY A 34 13.57 4.77 19.49
C GLY A 34 14.43 4.93 18.24
N ALA A 35 15.72 5.26 18.39
CA ALA A 35 16.64 5.40 17.28
C ALA A 35 16.81 4.09 16.49
N THR A 36 16.84 2.94 17.17
CA THR A 36 16.90 1.63 16.50
C THR A 36 15.64 1.37 15.67
N VAL A 37 14.46 1.60 16.24
CA VAL A 37 13.18 1.45 15.53
C VAL A 37 13.11 2.41 14.34
N TYR A 38 13.53 3.66 14.53
CA TYR A 38 13.55 4.68 13.49
C TYR A 38 14.43 4.27 12.29
N ALA A 39 15.65 3.83 12.57
CA ALA A 39 16.60 3.39 11.54
C ALA A 39 16.03 2.22 10.71
N GLN A 40 15.36 1.27 11.37
CA GLN A 40 14.82 0.07 10.72
C GLN A 40 13.53 0.32 9.93
N LYS A 41 12.66 1.23 10.39
CA LYS A 41 11.26 1.31 9.91
C LYS A 41 10.87 2.67 9.34
N CYS A 42 11.58 3.75 9.68
CA CYS A 42 11.20 5.11 9.33
C CYS A 42 12.19 5.77 8.35
N ALA A 43 13.49 5.51 8.52
CA ALA A 43 14.56 6.20 7.78
C ALA A 43 14.54 5.96 6.27
N VAL A 44 13.98 4.84 5.79
CA VAL A 44 13.84 4.56 4.35
C VAL A 44 13.01 5.64 3.62
N CYS A 45 12.04 6.22 4.33
CA CYS A 45 11.22 7.32 3.82
C CYS A 45 11.66 8.68 4.39
N HIS A 46 11.80 8.78 5.72
CA HIS A 46 12.07 10.06 6.38
C HIS A 46 13.54 10.48 6.40
N GLY A 47 14.44 9.62 5.92
CA GLY A 47 15.89 9.86 5.95
C GLY A 47 16.50 9.60 7.33
N ALA A 48 17.80 9.34 7.38
CA ALA A 48 18.52 9.07 8.63
C ALA A 48 18.48 10.25 9.60
N THR A 49 18.35 11.48 9.08
CA THR A 49 18.30 12.72 9.88
C THR A 49 16.89 13.31 10.01
N GLY A 50 15.86 12.66 9.46
CA GLY A 50 14.47 13.10 9.57
C GLY A 50 14.02 14.17 8.59
N LYS A 51 14.84 14.55 7.59
CA LYS A 51 14.52 15.63 6.65
C LYS A 51 13.52 15.25 5.54
N GLY A 52 13.06 14.00 5.52
CA GLY A 52 12.20 13.50 4.45
C GLY A 52 12.96 13.13 3.17
N ASP A 53 14.29 12.97 3.27
CA ASP A 53 15.24 12.71 2.19
C ASP A 53 15.74 11.25 2.16
N GLY A 54 14.91 10.32 2.63
CA GLY A 54 15.24 8.89 2.61
C GLY A 54 15.35 8.34 1.17
N PRO A 55 15.98 7.17 0.96
CA PRO A 55 16.12 6.57 -0.37
C PRO A 55 14.82 6.42 -1.16
N ALA A 56 13.67 6.31 -0.50
CA ALA A 56 12.36 6.25 -1.15
C ALA A 56 11.82 7.62 -1.62
N GLU A 57 12.43 8.74 -1.24
CA GLU A 57 11.92 10.10 -1.50
C GLU A 57 11.58 10.36 -2.98
N LEU A 58 12.41 9.85 -3.90
CA LEU A 58 12.26 10.08 -5.35
C LEU A 58 11.00 9.43 -5.93
N VAL A 59 10.45 8.42 -5.24
CA VAL A 59 9.29 7.65 -5.69
C VAL A 59 8.04 7.93 -4.86
N LEU A 60 8.06 8.93 -3.98
CA LEU A 60 6.95 9.26 -3.09
C LEU A 60 6.36 10.63 -3.39
N PHE A 61 5.04 10.66 -3.57
CA PHE A 61 4.25 11.88 -3.64
C PHE A 61 2.94 11.69 -2.83
N PRO A 62 2.65 12.50 -1.80
CA PRO A 62 3.44 13.63 -1.31
C PRO A 62 4.76 13.18 -0.70
N LYS A 63 5.70 14.11 -0.60
CA LYS A 63 7.01 13.85 0.02
C LYS A 63 6.85 13.46 1.50
N PRO A 64 7.71 12.57 2.03
CA PRO A 64 7.78 12.29 3.45
C PRO A 64 7.95 13.59 4.25
N ARG A 65 7.37 13.64 5.45
CA ARG A 65 7.49 14.82 6.31
C ARG A 65 8.94 15.03 6.73
N ASP A 66 9.44 16.25 6.55
CA ASP A 66 10.58 16.79 7.30
C ASP A 66 10.21 16.95 8.78
N LEU A 67 10.70 16.00 9.59
CA LEU A 67 10.52 15.92 11.04
C LEU A 67 11.39 16.92 11.79
N THR A 68 12.38 17.54 11.14
CA THR A 68 13.26 18.57 11.74
C THR A 68 12.63 19.96 11.72
N SER A 69 11.68 20.18 10.80
CA SER A 69 11.01 21.48 10.59
C SER A 69 10.16 21.97 11.77
N GLY A 70 9.80 21.09 12.70
CA GLY A 70 8.83 21.40 13.76
C GLY A 70 7.38 21.55 13.29
N LYS A 71 7.08 21.28 12.01
CA LYS A 71 5.75 21.48 11.42
C LYS A 71 5.01 20.15 11.23
N PHE A 72 3.91 19.98 11.95
CA PHE A 72 3.11 18.75 11.92
C PHE A 72 1.67 19.01 11.49
N LYS A 73 1.17 18.15 10.58
CA LYS A 73 -0.17 18.27 9.98
C LYS A 73 -1.30 17.84 10.92
N ILE A 74 -1.12 16.74 11.63
CA ILE A 74 -2.17 16.09 12.45
C ILE A 74 -1.86 16.31 13.92
N ARG A 75 -2.74 17.03 14.62
CA ARG A 75 -2.53 17.47 16.01
C ARG A 75 -3.86 17.73 16.71
N SER A 76 -3.85 17.63 18.04
CA SER A 76 -4.96 17.96 18.93
C SER A 76 -4.84 19.36 19.53
N THR A 77 -3.79 20.11 19.18
CA THR A 77 -3.42 21.38 19.79
C THR A 77 -3.35 22.50 18.73
N PRO A 78 -3.37 23.79 19.13
CA PRO A 78 -3.12 24.91 18.25
C PRO A 78 -1.66 25.11 17.84
N THR A 79 -0.71 24.35 18.43
CA THR A 79 0.75 24.48 18.18
C THR A 79 1.40 23.13 17.81
N LEU A 80 2.29 22.58 18.64
CA LEU A 80 2.96 21.30 18.42
C LEU A 80 2.05 20.12 18.80
N PRO A 81 2.12 18.97 18.10
CA PRO A 81 1.35 17.80 18.50
C PRO A 81 1.80 17.29 19.86
N THR A 82 0.89 16.64 20.59
CA THR A 82 1.26 15.91 21.81
C THR A 82 1.96 14.59 21.47
N ASP A 83 2.56 13.94 22.46
CA ASP A 83 3.13 12.60 22.29
C ASP A 83 2.04 11.62 21.85
N ASP A 84 0.84 11.72 22.40
CA ASP A 84 -0.29 10.87 22.00
C ASP A 84 -0.79 11.17 20.57
N ASP A 85 -0.67 12.41 20.09
CA ASP A 85 -0.94 12.73 18.68
C ASP A 85 0.06 12.00 17.76
N LEU A 86 1.35 12.06 18.08
CA LEU A 86 2.40 11.41 17.31
C LEU A 86 2.28 9.89 17.37
N VAL A 87 2.05 9.31 18.56
CA VAL A 87 1.80 7.87 18.73
C VAL A 87 0.57 7.45 17.93
N ARG A 88 -0.51 8.25 17.92
CA ARG A 88 -1.71 7.96 17.14
C ARG A 88 -1.44 7.98 15.63
N VAL A 89 -0.60 8.90 15.14
CA VAL A 89 -0.16 8.94 13.74
C VAL A 89 0.67 7.70 13.39
N VAL A 90 1.66 7.34 14.20
CA VAL A 90 2.48 6.13 13.98
C VAL A 90 1.62 4.86 14.02
N THR A 91 0.69 4.78 14.96
CA THR A 91 -0.19 3.61 15.15
C THR A 91 -1.09 3.38 13.94
N ARG A 92 -1.72 4.44 13.42
CA ARG A 92 -2.73 4.35 12.35
C ARG A 92 -2.15 4.54 10.94
N GLY A 93 -0.92 5.04 10.84
CA GLY A 93 -0.39 5.58 9.60
C GLY A 93 -1.17 6.82 9.17
N ILE A 94 -0.98 7.21 7.91
CA ILE A 94 -1.71 8.32 7.30
C ILE A 94 -2.42 7.80 6.04
N PRO A 95 -3.73 7.50 6.12
CA PRO A 95 -4.52 7.03 4.97
C PRO A 95 -4.34 7.90 3.72
N GLY A 96 -4.31 7.26 2.55
CA GLY A 96 -4.08 7.93 1.27
C GLY A 96 -2.65 8.45 1.05
N THR A 97 -1.68 8.01 1.86
CA THR A 97 -0.25 8.29 1.67
C THR A 97 0.56 6.99 1.75
N ALA A 98 1.85 7.09 1.47
CA ALA A 98 2.77 5.96 1.63
C ALA A 98 3.08 5.59 3.09
N MET A 99 2.62 6.36 4.10
CA MET A 99 2.91 6.08 5.51
C MET A 99 1.96 5.02 6.09
N PRO A 100 2.41 3.77 6.29
CA PRO A 100 1.54 2.67 6.75
C PRO A 100 1.22 2.77 8.24
N ALA A 101 0.29 1.93 8.70
CA ALA A 101 0.11 1.71 10.13
C ALA A 101 1.25 0.87 10.71
N PHE A 102 1.83 1.32 11.82
CA PHE A 102 2.83 0.56 12.58
C PHE A 102 2.20 -0.09 13.82
N SER A 103 1.00 -0.66 13.66
CA SER A 103 0.32 -1.45 14.70
C SER A 103 1.08 -2.74 15.05
N VAL A 104 2.02 -3.14 14.21
CA VAL A 104 2.93 -4.28 14.39
C VAL A 104 4.03 -4.02 15.41
N LEU A 105 4.32 -2.75 15.71
CA LEU A 105 5.17 -2.38 16.82
C LEU A 105 4.37 -2.51 18.13
N THR A 106 5.02 -2.78 19.24
CA THR A 106 4.38 -2.64 20.55
C THR A 106 4.08 -1.17 20.84
N GLU A 107 3.18 -0.90 21.78
CA GLU A 107 2.93 0.48 22.20
C GLU A 107 4.21 1.17 22.70
N GLN A 108 5.04 0.46 23.47
CA GLN A 108 6.30 1.01 23.97
C GLN A 108 7.26 1.35 22.82
N GLN A 109 7.41 0.48 21.81
CA GLN A 109 8.23 0.79 20.63
C GLN A 109 7.73 2.02 19.88
N ARG A 110 6.41 2.22 19.80
CA ARG A 110 5.82 3.44 19.21
C ARG A 110 6.11 4.68 20.06
N ARG A 111 6.08 4.58 21.38
CA ARG A 111 6.46 5.70 22.27
C ARG A 111 7.96 6.00 22.19
N ASP A 112 8.80 4.97 22.15
CA ASP A 112 10.25 5.09 22.00
C ASP A 112 10.61 5.80 20.69
N VAL A 113 10.04 5.40 19.54
CA VAL A 113 10.30 6.09 18.26
C VAL A 113 9.79 7.52 18.26
N VAL A 114 8.66 7.81 18.93
CA VAL A 114 8.17 9.19 19.10
C VAL A 114 9.14 10.02 19.94
N ALA A 115 9.70 9.47 21.01
CA ALA A 115 10.73 10.14 21.80
C ALA A 115 11.97 10.46 20.94
N HIS A 116 12.40 9.54 20.07
CA HIS A 116 13.48 9.80 19.12
C HIS A 116 13.13 10.89 18.10
N VAL A 117 11.95 10.85 17.48
CA VAL A 117 11.49 11.87 16.52
C VAL A 117 11.52 13.27 17.13
N LYS A 118 11.15 13.40 18.41
CA LYS A 118 11.20 14.68 19.13
C LYS A 118 12.63 15.20 19.34
N THR A 119 13.66 14.35 19.28
CA THR A 119 15.06 14.80 19.32
C THR A 119 15.53 15.44 18.01
N LEU A 120 14.80 15.24 16.91
CA LEU A 120 15.19 15.71 15.58
C LEU A 120 14.87 17.19 15.33
N ALA A 121 14.04 17.82 16.17
CA ALA A 121 13.67 19.24 16.03
C ALA A 121 13.89 20.01 17.33
N ALA A 122 14.54 21.17 17.25
CA ALA A 122 14.83 22.02 18.42
C ALA A 122 13.57 22.55 19.10
N VAL A 123 12.48 22.73 18.34
CA VAL A 123 11.20 23.28 18.81
C VAL A 123 10.63 22.56 20.04
N TRP A 124 10.95 21.27 20.22
CA TRP A 124 10.48 20.47 21.35
C TRP A 124 11.11 20.84 22.69
N LYS A 125 12.29 21.48 22.67
CA LYS A 125 12.97 22.01 23.86
C LYS A 125 12.65 23.48 24.10
N GLU A 126 12.36 24.21 23.02
CA GLU A 126 12.16 25.67 23.05
C GLU A 126 10.72 26.06 23.40
N GLN A 127 9.74 25.22 23.07
CA GLN A 127 8.33 25.50 23.30
C GLN A 127 7.79 24.77 24.54
N PRO A 128 6.84 25.37 25.28
CA PRO A 128 6.18 24.68 26.37
C PRO A 128 5.42 23.44 25.86
N ALA A 129 5.22 22.48 26.76
CA ALA A 129 4.45 21.28 26.44
C ALA A 129 3.05 21.66 25.91
N PRO A 130 2.65 21.16 24.73
CA PRO A 130 1.42 21.59 24.09
C PRO A 130 0.21 21.05 24.85
N LYS A 131 -0.80 21.91 25.04
CA LYS A 131 -2.07 21.55 25.66
C LYS A 131 -3.11 21.23 24.60
N PRO A 132 -3.76 20.05 24.64
CA PRO A 132 -4.86 19.73 23.74
C PRO A 132 -5.99 20.75 23.85
N THR A 133 -6.59 21.09 22.72
CA THR A 133 -7.83 21.86 22.67
C THR A 133 -8.91 21.08 23.41
N ALA A 134 -9.65 21.75 24.29
CA ALA A 134 -10.73 21.13 25.05
C ALA A 134 -11.75 20.51 24.09
N MET A 135 -12.16 19.27 24.38
CA MET A 135 -13.18 18.58 23.62
C MET A 135 -14.49 18.63 24.42
N PRO A 136 -15.51 19.39 23.96
CA PRO A 136 -16.81 19.37 24.59
C PRO A 136 -17.46 17.97 24.50
N PRO A 137 -18.48 17.68 25.33
CA PRO A 137 -19.24 16.45 25.23
C PRO A 137 -19.78 16.23 23.82
N VAL A 138 -19.68 15.00 23.32
CA VAL A 138 -20.17 14.67 21.97
C VAL A 138 -21.71 14.67 21.99
N PRO A 139 -22.39 15.55 21.24
CA PRO A 139 -23.84 15.59 21.21
C PRO A 139 -24.41 14.35 20.50
N LYS A 140 -25.68 14.04 20.75
CA LYS A 140 -26.35 12.96 20.00
C LYS A 140 -26.55 13.40 18.54
N ARG A 141 -26.29 12.49 17.60
CA ARG A 141 -26.60 12.71 16.19
C ARG A 141 -28.11 12.80 15.98
N THR A 142 -28.61 13.91 15.45
CA THR A 142 -30.02 14.13 15.10
C THR A 142 -30.15 14.64 13.66
N ALA A 143 -31.35 14.58 13.09
CA ALA A 143 -31.62 15.14 11.76
C ALA A 143 -31.39 16.66 11.72
N ALA A 144 -31.83 17.39 12.75
CA ALA A 144 -31.59 18.83 12.87
C ALA A 144 -30.10 19.18 12.88
N LEU A 145 -29.27 18.40 13.60
CA LEU A 145 -27.82 18.62 13.65
C LEU A 145 -27.15 18.32 12.30
N LEU A 146 -27.66 17.37 11.52
CA LEU A 146 -27.15 17.09 10.17
C LEU A 146 -27.49 18.22 9.18
N GLU A 147 -28.70 18.77 9.25
CA GLU A 147 -29.10 19.91 8.41
C GLU A 147 -28.32 21.18 8.78
N LEU A 148 -28.15 21.45 10.07
CA LEU A 148 -27.27 22.53 10.54
C LEU A 148 -25.84 22.36 10.00
N GLY A 149 -25.32 21.14 10.04
CA GLY A 149 -23.99 20.83 9.53
C GLY A 149 -23.86 21.03 8.03
N LYS A 150 -24.90 20.68 7.28
CA LYS A 150 -24.96 20.91 5.83
C LYS A 150 -24.97 22.41 5.50
N GLN A 151 -25.73 23.20 6.27
CA GLN A 151 -25.74 24.66 6.13
C GLN A 151 -24.34 25.23 6.37
N PHE A 152 -23.72 24.95 7.52
CA PHE A 152 -22.40 25.49 7.83
C PHE A 152 -21.27 24.94 6.94
N TYR A 153 -21.43 23.75 6.37
CA TYR A 153 -20.52 23.26 5.34
C TYR A 153 -20.52 24.16 4.09
N ALA A 154 -21.69 24.73 3.74
CA ALA A 154 -21.78 25.70 2.66
C ALA A 154 -21.33 27.10 3.09
N ASP A 155 -21.79 27.57 4.25
CA ASP A 155 -21.52 28.94 4.74
C ASP A 155 -20.03 29.14 5.07
N ALA A 156 -19.34 28.11 5.57
CA ALA A 156 -17.89 28.11 5.78
C ALA A 156 -17.10 27.77 4.50
N GLU A 157 -17.75 27.80 3.33
CA GLU A 157 -17.16 27.63 2.00
C GLU A 157 -16.39 26.31 1.79
N CYS A 158 -16.70 25.26 2.56
CA CYS A 158 -16.01 23.97 2.47
C CYS A 158 -16.14 23.36 1.07
N LEU A 159 -17.28 23.61 0.41
CA LEU A 159 -17.59 23.16 -0.95
C LEU A 159 -16.64 23.69 -2.03
N LYS A 160 -15.98 24.85 -1.83
CA LYS A 160 -15.04 25.41 -2.82
C LYS A 160 -13.83 24.51 -3.04
N CYS A 161 -13.38 23.83 -1.99
CA CYS A 161 -12.26 22.90 -2.04
C CYS A 161 -12.74 21.44 -2.12
N HIS A 162 -13.72 21.07 -1.31
CA HIS A 162 -14.11 19.66 -1.14
C HIS A 162 -15.27 19.21 -2.04
N GLY A 163 -15.95 20.15 -2.71
CA GLY A 163 -17.16 19.89 -3.49
C GLY A 163 -18.39 19.62 -2.61
N ALA A 164 -19.59 19.81 -3.15
CA ALA A 164 -20.84 19.60 -2.39
C ALA A 164 -21.02 18.15 -1.90
N GLY A 165 -20.43 17.19 -2.62
CA GLY A 165 -20.46 15.77 -2.28
C GLY A 165 -19.27 15.29 -1.46
N GLY A 166 -18.28 16.14 -1.14
CA GLY A 166 -17.10 15.73 -0.38
C GLY A 166 -16.06 14.90 -1.15
N ARG A 167 -16.09 14.95 -2.48
CA ARG A 167 -15.21 14.16 -3.36
C ARG A 167 -13.86 14.82 -3.64
N GLY A 168 -13.66 16.05 -3.17
CA GLY A 168 -12.44 16.82 -3.46
C GLY A 168 -12.44 17.41 -4.87
N ASP A 169 -13.61 17.68 -5.43
CA ASP A 169 -13.87 18.19 -6.78
C ASP A 169 -14.45 19.61 -6.77
N GLY A 170 -14.18 20.38 -5.70
CA GLY A 170 -14.56 21.79 -5.64
C GLY A 170 -13.80 22.63 -6.67
N GLU A 171 -14.34 23.80 -7.02
CA GLU A 171 -13.77 24.71 -8.04
C GLU A 171 -12.30 25.10 -7.79
N SER A 172 -11.86 25.11 -6.53
CA SER A 172 -10.50 25.45 -6.13
C SER A 172 -9.61 24.23 -5.89
N ALA A 173 -10.12 23.00 -6.00
CA ALA A 173 -9.41 21.79 -5.58
C ALA A 173 -8.03 21.62 -6.25
N ASP A 174 -7.95 21.86 -7.55
CA ASP A 174 -6.73 21.65 -8.35
C ASP A 174 -5.73 22.82 -8.24
N THR A 175 -6.15 23.97 -7.70
CA THR A 175 -5.30 25.15 -7.53
C THR A 175 -4.57 25.16 -6.20
N LEU A 176 -5.00 24.34 -5.23
CA LEU A 176 -4.41 24.31 -3.89
C LEU A 176 -2.94 23.89 -3.89
N ARG A 177 -2.14 24.64 -3.12
CA ARG A 177 -0.74 24.34 -2.84
C ARG A 177 -0.51 24.31 -1.34
N ASP A 178 0.34 23.42 -0.88
CA ASP A 178 0.83 23.46 0.50
C ASP A 178 1.89 24.56 0.67
N GLU A 179 2.29 24.84 1.91
CA GLU A 179 3.28 25.90 2.19
C GLU A 179 4.67 25.62 1.57
N TRP A 180 4.91 24.40 1.09
CA TRP A 180 6.15 23.98 0.43
C TRP A 180 6.03 24.07 -1.11
N GLY A 181 4.91 24.58 -1.63
CA GLY A 181 4.67 24.75 -3.07
C GLY A 181 4.19 23.49 -3.79
N TYR A 182 3.96 22.38 -3.10
CA TYR A 182 3.45 21.16 -3.72
C TYR A 182 1.93 21.23 -3.90
N ALA A 183 1.44 20.66 -5.01
CA ALA A 183 0.01 20.44 -5.20
C ALA A 183 -0.57 19.60 -4.06
N ILE A 184 -1.66 20.09 -3.46
CA ILE A 184 -2.36 19.39 -2.39
C ILE A 184 -3.84 19.28 -2.69
N VAL A 185 -4.20 18.22 -3.40
CA VAL A 185 -5.59 17.95 -3.76
C VAL A 185 -6.34 17.44 -2.51
N PRO A 186 -7.52 18.00 -2.19
CA PRO A 186 -8.39 17.45 -1.17
C PRO A 186 -8.76 16.01 -1.54
N TYR A 187 -8.55 15.07 -0.61
CA TYR A 187 -8.90 13.68 -0.87
C TYR A 187 -10.41 13.49 -0.79
N ASP A 188 -10.93 12.57 -1.60
CA ASP A 188 -12.31 12.11 -1.52
C ASP A 188 -12.55 11.42 -0.18
N PHE A 189 -13.23 12.11 0.74
CA PHE A 189 -13.53 11.59 2.06
C PHE A 189 -14.86 10.83 2.10
N THR A 190 -15.55 10.69 0.96
CA THR A 190 -16.71 9.79 0.85
C THR A 190 -16.29 8.33 0.96
N ILE A 191 -15.01 8.04 0.68
CA ILE A 191 -14.40 6.72 0.83
C ILE A 191 -14.14 6.43 2.32
N PRO A 192 -14.79 5.41 2.91
CA PRO A 192 -14.61 5.10 4.32
C PRO A 192 -13.15 4.79 4.65
N GLY A 193 -12.63 5.41 5.72
CA GLY A 193 -11.26 5.16 6.16
C GLY A 193 -10.21 6.11 5.59
N ARG A 194 -10.54 6.91 4.56
CA ARG A 194 -9.57 7.76 3.83
C ARG A 194 -9.18 9.05 4.56
N MET A 195 -9.89 9.42 5.63
CA MET A 195 -9.56 10.63 6.40
C MET A 195 -8.22 10.51 7.13
N LYS A 196 -7.30 11.43 6.79
CA LYS A 196 -5.90 11.41 7.26
C LYS A 196 -5.78 11.49 8.79
N ALA A 197 -6.64 12.27 9.44
CA ALA A 197 -6.61 12.50 10.89
C ALA A 197 -7.49 11.52 11.69
N GLY A 198 -8.17 10.58 11.03
CA GLY A 198 -9.12 9.64 11.64
C GLY A 198 -10.56 9.85 11.15
N ASN A 199 -11.40 8.83 11.37
CA ASN A 199 -12.75 8.74 10.78
C ASN A 199 -13.85 8.71 11.85
N THR A 200 -13.58 9.19 13.07
CA THR A 200 -14.60 9.37 14.11
C THR A 200 -15.07 10.81 14.14
N VAL A 201 -16.27 11.08 14.68
CA VAL A 201 -16.77 12.46 14.81
C VAL A 201 -15.83 13.34 15.63
N ARG A 202 -15.16 12.77 16.65
CA ARG A 202 -14.14 13.44 17.45
C ARG A 202 -12.89 13.79 16.64
N ASP A 203 -12.49 12.93 15.70
CA ASP A 203 -11.33 13.20 14.83
C ASP A 203 -11.65 14.34 13.86
N VAL A 204 -12.81 14.31 13.22
CA VAL A 204 -13.24 15.37 12.30
C VAL A 204 -13.40 16.70 13.05
N TYR A 205 -14.02 16.69 14.24
CA TYR A 205 -14.11 17.87 15.10
C TYR A 205 -12.73 18.47 15.41
N ARG A 206 -11.75 17.64 15.82
CA ARG A 206 -10.38 18.13 16.08
C ARG A 206 -9.74 18.75 14.84
N THR A 207 -9.94 18.15 13.67
CA THR A 207 -9.43 18.70 12.41
C THR A 207 -10.06 20.05 12.10
N LEU A 208 -11.37 20.20 12.28
CA LEU A 208 -12.06 21.48 12.06
C LEU A 208 -11.57 22.55 13.05
N ARG A 209 -11.43 22.22 14.34
CA ARG A 209 -10.97 23.20 15.36
C ARG A 209 -9.52 23.64 15.16
N ASN A 210 -8.62 22.73 14.80
CA ASN A 210 -7.17 22.99 14.80
C ASN A 210 -6.56 23.21 13.41
N GLY A 211 -7.33 22.94 12.34
CA GLY A 211 -6.85 22.94 10.96
C GLY A 211 -5.84 21.83 10.67
N ILE A 212 -5.30 21.83 9.44
CA ILE A 212 -4.21 20.94 9.03
C ILE A 212 -2.98 21.78 8.71
N GLY A 213 -2.00 21.77 9.62
CA GLY A 213 -0.82 22.64 9.56
C GLY A 213 -0.03 22.56 8.25
N GLY A 214 0.33 23.72 7.70
CA GLY A 214 1.05 23.84 6.42
C GLY A 214 0.20 23.49 5.19
N THR A 215 -1.12 23.47 5.30
CA THR A 215 -2.04 23.28 4.17
C THR A 215 -3.08 24.39 4.11
N PRO A 216 -3.78 24.56 2.98
CA PRO A 216 -4.90 25.50 2.87
C PRO A 216 -6.14 25.13 3.70
N MET A 217 -6.13 24.06 4.50
CA MET A 217 -7.23 23.71 5.40
C MET A 217 -7.08 24.44 6.75
N PRO A 218 -7.79 25.56 6.98
CA PRO A 218 -7.58 26.41 8.14
C PRO A 218 -8.21 25.81 9.41
N ALA A 219 -7.92 26.44 10.54
CA ALA A 219 -8.65 26.22 11.77
C ALA A 219 -9.96 27.03 11.75
N TYR A 220 -11.07 26.38 12.07
CA TYR A 220 -12.39 27.01 12.22
C TYR A 220 -12.75 27.25 13.69
N GLY A 221 -11.76 27.10 14.60
CA GLY A 221 -12.00 27.20 16.04
C GLY A 221 -12.52 28.55 16.50
N ASP A 222 -12.19 29.62 15.76
CA ASP A 222 -12.61 30.99 16.07
C ASP A 222 -13.81 31.44 15.22
N SER A 223 -14.16 30.70 14.16
CA SER A 223 -15.22 31.05 13.22
C SER A 223 -16.49 30.20 13.35
N LEU A 224 -16.39 29.02 13.96
CA LEU A 224 -17.53 28.16 14.26
C LEU A 224 -17.66 27.94 15.77
N SER A 225 -18.89 27.94 16.27
CA SER A 225 -19.21 27.53 17.64
C SER A 225 -18.98 26.02 17.83
N GLU A 226 -19.01 25.54 19.08
CA GLU A 226 -18.85 24.11 19.38
C GLU A 226 -19.96 23.26 18.74
N GLU A 227 -21.21 23.73 18.83
CA GLU A 227 -22.37 23.05 18.25
C GLU A 227 -22.28 23.01 16.71
N GLU A 228 -21.92 24.13 16.09
CA GLU A 228 -21.73 24.24 14.63
C GLU A 228 -20.61 23.31 14.16
N THR A 229 -19.50 23.24 14.90
CA THR A 229 -18.39 22.35 14.57
C THR A 229 -18.81 20.87 14.65
N TRP A 230 -19.59 20.48 15.68
CA TRP A 230 -20.15 19.12 15.76
C TRP A 230 -21.11 18.83 14.61
N ALA A 231 -21.94 19.80 14.25
CA ALA A 231 -22.87 19.70 13.15
C ALA A 231 -22.14 19.42 11.83
N VAL A 232 -21.14 20.23 11.49
CA VAL A 232 -20.31 20.03 10.28
C VAL A 232 -19.59 18.68 10.34
N ALA A 233 -19.04 18.28 11.49
CA ALA A 233 -18.38 16.99 11.64
C ALA A 233 -19.31 15.79 11.36
N TYR A 234 -20.56 15.85 11.83
CA TYR A 234 -21.57 14.84 11.51
C TYR A 234 -22.00 14.87 10.05
N HIS A 235 -22.14 16.05 9.46
CA HIS A 235 -22.46 16.19 8.04
C HIS A 235 -21.36 15.58 7.16
N VAL A 236 -20.09 15.92 7.40
CA VAL A 236 -18.93 15.36 6.69
C VAL A 236 -18.90 13.83 6.78
N LEU A 237 -19.14 13.26 7.96
CA LEU A 237 -19.23 11.81 8.13
C LEU A 237 -20.48 11.20 7.49
N SER A 238 -21.54 11.97 7.29
CA SER A 238 -22.74 11.50 6.59
C SER A 238 -22.56 11.39 5.08
N LEU A 239 -21.57 12.11 4.52
CA LEU A 239 -21.17 12.01 3.12
C LEU A 239 -20.32 10.75 2.85
N ALA A 240 -19.78 10.12 3.89
CA ALA A 240 -19.07 8.84 3.75
C ALA A 240 -20.05 7.70 3.40
N GLY A 241 -19.68 6.90 2.40
CA GLY A 241 -20.40 5.69 2.06
C GLY A 241 -20.44 4.68 3.21
N SER A 242 -21.26 3.64 3.08
CA SER A 242 -21.22 2.53 4.04
C SER A 242 -19.92 1.75 3.89
N ARG A 243 -19.24 1.46 5.01
CA ARG A 243 -18.03 0.62 4.98
C ARG A 243 -18.41 -0.80 4.53
N PRO A 244 -17.76 -1.37 3.51
CA PRO A 244 -18.03 -2.76 3.12
C PRO A 244 -17.79 -3.71 4.31
N ALA A 245 -18.63 -4.74 4.42
CA ALA A 245 -18.61 -5.69 5.54
C ALA A 245 -17.27 -6.43 5.68
N THR A 246 -16.51 -6.55 4.60
CA THR A 246 -15.19 -7.17 4.53
C THR A 246 -14.12 -6.12 4.20
N ALA A 247 -13.77 -5.27 5.18
CA ALA A 247 -12.68 -4.32 4.98
C ALA A 247 -11.34 -5.06 4.83
N PRO A 248 -10.44 -4.59 3.96
CA PRO A 248 -9.10 -5.15 3.83
C PRO A 248 -8.36 -5.17 5.16
N VAL A 249 -7.60 -6.24 5.42
CA VAL A 249 -6.85 -6.40 6.66
C VAL A 249 -5.38 -6.12 6.38
N GLU A 250 -4.85 -5.07 6.99
CA GLU A 250 -3.41 -4.82 7.00
C GLU A 250 -2.69 -5.80 7.94
N ASN A 251 -1.50 -6.26 7.58
CA ASN A 251 -0.73 -7.28 8.31
C ASN A 251 -1.54 -8.59 8.54
N GLY A 252 -2.43 -8.92 7.62
CA GLY A 252 -3.27 -10.11 7.66
C GLY A 252 -2.50 -11.39 7.31
N THR A 253 -3.22 -12.52 7.30
CA THR A 253 -2.66 -13.82 6.92
C THR A 253 -3.26 -14.33 5.62
N VAL A 254 -2.46 -14.41 4.55
CA VAL A 254 -2.77 -15.10 3.30
C VAL A 254 -2.52 -16.60 3.49
N ARG A 255 -3.58 -17.40 3.52
CA ARG A 255 -3.49 -18.86 3.63
C ARG A 255 -3.36 -19.49 2.25
N VAL A 256 -2.29 -20.25 2.04
CA VAL A 256 -2.06 -21.01 0.81
C VAL A 256 -2.67 -22.39 0.98
N ARG A 257 -3.74 -22.67 0.25
CA ARG A 257 -4.48 -23.93 0.35
C ARG A 257 -3.79 -25.06 -0.38
N ARG A 258 -3.82 -26.27 0.17
CA ARG A 258 -3.33 -27.45 -0.55
C ARG A 258 -4.37 -27.94 -1.56
N VAL A 259 -3.93 -28.18 -2.80
CA VAL A 259 -4.76 -28.74 -3.89
C VAL A 259 -4.09 -29.99 -4.47
N GLN A 260 -4.88 -30.84 -5.12
CA GLN A 260 -4.38 -32.03 -5.81
C GLN A 260 -4.17 -31.74 -7.31
N GLY A 261 -3.19 -32.40 -7.92
CA GLY A 261 -2.93 -32.31 -9.36
C GLY A 261 -2.14 -31.06 -9.77
N GLU A 262 -2.19 -30.76 -11.07
CA GLU A 262 -1.55 -29.58 -11.65
C GLU A 262 -2.38 -28.31 -11.38
N ILE A 263 -1.68 -27.18 -11.23
CA ILE A 263 -2.32 -25.89 -11.01
C ILE A 263 -2.48 -25.20 -12.37
N ALA A 264 -3.73 -24.97 -12.76
CA ALA A 264 -4.05 -24.23 -13.99
C ALA A 264 -3.67 -22.75 -13.86
N LEU A 265 -3.05 -22.18 -14.90
CA LEU A 265 -2.75 -20.75 -14.98
C LEU A 265 -3.98 -19.92 -15.37
N ASP A 266 -4.94 -20.49 -16.11
CA ASP A 266 -6.18 -19.78 -16.46
C ASP A 266 -6.93 -19.34 -15.18
N PRO A 267 -7.06 -18.03 -14.91
CA PRO A 267 -7.79 -17.49 -13.74
C PRO A 267 -9.27 -17.90 -13.68
N SER A 268 -9.82 -18.39 -14.79
CA SER A 268 -11.20 -18.87 -14.93
C SER A 268 -11.35 -20.34 -14.54
N ALA A 269 -10.26 -21.07 -14.29
CA ALA A 269 -10.29 -22.48 -13.96
C ALA A 269 -11.05 -22.77 -12.64
N ALA A 270 -11.58 -23.99 -12.50
CA ALA A 270 -12.43 -24.37 -11.37
C ALA A 270 -11.76 -24.18 -10.01
N THR A 271 -10.44 -24.40 -9.92
CA THR A 271 -9.63 -24.17 -8.72
C THR A 271 -9.76 -22.72 -8.22
N TRP A 272 -9.74 -21.76 -9.14
CA TRP A 272 -9.76 -20.33 -8.84
C TRP A 272 -11.16 -19.79 -8.62
N ARG A 273 -12.16 -20.29 -9.36
CA ARG A 273 -13.57 -19.89 -9.15
C ARG A 273 -14.09 -20.22 -7.75
N ARG A 274 -13.55 -21.27 -7.12
CA ARG A 274 -13.93 -21.70 -5.77
C ARG A 274 -13.01 -21.12 -4.69
N ALA A 275 -11.95 -20.42 -5.07
CA ALA A 275 -10.99 -19.90 -4.12
C ALA A 275 -11.59 -18.70 -3.37
N ARG A 276 -11.41 -18.70 -2.04
CA ARG A 276 -11.80 -17.54 -1.23
C ARG A 276 -10.72 -16.47 -1.37
N LEU A 277 -11.11 -15.34 -1.98
CA LEU A 277 -10.25 -14.17 -2.09
C LEU A 277 -10.16 -13.44 -0.75
N GLN A 278 -8.96 -13.03 -0.41
CA GLN A 278 -8.66 -12.16 0.72
C GLN A 278 -8.25 -10.78 0.21
N ALA A 279 -8.99 -9.75 0.63
CA ALA A 279 -8.64 -8.37 0.32
C ALA A 279 -7.43 -7.91 1.14
N VAL A 280 -6.41 -7.42 0.45
CA VAL A 280 -5.19 -6.83 1.02
C VAL A 280 -5.17 -5.35 0.66
N PRO A 281 -5.09 -4.43 1.64
CA PRO A 281 -5.11 -3.01 1.36
C PRO A 281 -3.85 -2.60 0.61
N LEU A 282 -4.03 -1.72 -0.38
CA LEU A 282 -2.96 -1.07 -1.10
C LEU A 282 -2.93 0.43 -0.77
N ARG A 283 -1.74 1.01 -0.87
CA ARG A 283 -1.52 2.46 -0.80
C ARG A 283 -0.77 2.94 -2.02
N THR A 284 -1.29 3.98 -2.65
CA THR A 284 -0.60 4.65 -3.74
C THR A 284 0.61 5.39 -3.20
N LEU A 285 1.77 5.12 -3.80
CA LEU A 285 3.00 5.87 -3.52
C LEU A 285 2.92 7.30 -4.06
N TRP A 286 2.04 7.52 -5.04
CA TRP A 286 1.75 8.82 -5.65
C TRP A 286 0.27 9.15 -5.45
N LEU A 287 -0.02 10.17 -4.65
CA LEU A 287 -1.37 10.63 -4.40
C LEU A 287 -1.99 11.17 -5.69
N ARG A 288 -3.13 10.57 -6.03
CA ARG A 288 -3.99 10.93 -7.15
C ARG A 288 -5.45 10.66 -6.80
N ALA A 289 -6.36 11.17 -7.61
CA ALA A 289 -7.80 11.04 -7.41
C ALA A 289 -8.24 9.56 -7.44
N LYS A 290 -7.97 8.87 -8.56
CA LYS A 290 -8.30 7.46 -8.78
C LYS A 290 -7.19 6.57 -8.24
N GLN A 291 -7.54 5.63 -7.36
CA GLN A 291 -6.58 4.74 -6.71
C GLN A 291 -7.10 3.32 -6.75
N ILE A 292 -6.20 2.35 -6.81
CA ILE A 292 -6.51 0.95 -6.56
C ILE A 292 -6.38 0.73 -5.05
N PRO A 293 -7.48 0.59 -4.30
CA PRO A 293 -7.46 0.59 -2.84
C PRO A 293 -7.04 -0.76 -2.25
N GLU A 294 -7.15 -1.84 -3.03
CA GLU A 294 -6.87 -3.20 -2.59
C GLU A 294 -6.48 -4.11 -3.75
N VAL A 295 -5.82 -5.21 -3.41
CA VAL A 295 -5.73 -6.40 -4.25
C VAL A 295 -6.35 -7.58 -3.51
N ARG A 296 -7.17 -8.35 -4.21
CA ARG A 296 -7.79 -9.56 -3.72
C ARG A 296 -6.91 -10.75 -4.09
N VAL A 297 -6.57 -11.57 -3.11
CA VAL A 297 -5.59 -12.64 -3.28
C VAL A 297 -6.17 -13.98 -2.85
N ALA A 298 -5.96 -15.00 -3.67
CA ALA A 298 -6.05 -16.40 -3.26
C ALA A 298 -4.73 -17.11 -3.59
N ALA A 299 -4.34 -18.08 -2.78
CA ALA A 299 -3.10 -18.81 -2.98
C ALA A 299 -3.32 -20.31 -2.80
N VAL A 300 -2.67 -21.11 -3.65
CA VAL A 300 -2.72 -22.57 -3.59
C VAL A 300 -1.34 -23.18 -3.81
N HIS A 301 -1.13 -24.39 -3.29
CA HIS A 301 0.04 -25.21 -3.60
C HIS A 301 -0.36 -26.67 -3.80
N ASN A 302 0.40 -27.41 -4.59
CA ASN A 302 0.21 -28.87 -4.78
C ASN A 302 1.34 -29.72 -4.18
N GLY A 303 2.18 -29.10 -3.33
CA GLY A 303 3.37 -29.72 -2.74
C GLY A 303 4.61 -29.66 -3.64
N ARG A 304 4.49 -29.20 -4.88
CA ARG A 304 5.61 -28.96 -5.81
C ARG A 304 5.68 -27.52 -6.28
N GLU A 305 4.54 -26.88 -6.46
CA GLU A 305 4.39 -25.51 -6.97
C GLU A 305 3.53 -24.66 -6.04
N LEU A 306 3.84 -23.37 -5.98
CA LEU A 306 3.03 -22.32 -5.37
C LEU A 306 2.44 -21.46 -6.48
N ALA A 307 1.14 -21.19 -6.40
CA ALA A 307 0.45 -20.25 -7.29
C ALA A 307 -0.40 -19.26 -6.49
N LEU A 308 -0.45 -18.02 -6.98
CA LEU A 308 -1.27 -16.95 -6.43
C LEU A 308 -2.15 -16.38 -7.53
N LEU A 309 -3.45 -16.28 -7.24
CA LEU A 309 -4.41 -15.49 -7.99
C LEU A 309 -4.48 -14.09 -7.37
N LEU A 310 -4.33 -13.07 -8.19
CA LEU A 310 -4.41 -11.65 -7.84
C LEU A 310 -5.56 -11.03 -8.64
N GLU A 311 -6.42 -10.27 -7.97
CA GLU A 311 -7.58 -9.63 -8.57
C GLU A 311 -7.72 -8.18 -8.10
N TRP A 312 -7.89 -7.25 -9.03
CA TRP A 312 -8.13 -5.83 -8.73
C TRP A 312 -9.12 -5.23 -9.73
N ASP A 313 -9.76 -4.15 -9.31
CA ASP A 313 -10.68 -3.39 -10.17
C ASP A 313 -9.87 -2.43 -11.06
N ASP A 314 -10.20 -2.47 -12.34
CA ASP A 314 -9.53 -1.73 -13.41
C ASP A 314 -10.49 -1.57 -14.59
N PRO A 315 -11.13 -0.40 -14.74
CA PRO A 315 -12.09 -0.17 -15.82
C PRO A 315 -11.49 -0.16 -17.23
N ALA A 316 -10.18 0.00 -17.38
CA ALA A 316 -9.54 0.23 -18.69
C ALA A 316 -8.95 -1.05 -19.30
N GLY A 317 -8.22 -1.85 -18.53
CA GLY A 317 -7.59 -3.07 -19.05
C GLY A 317 -6.49 -2.79 -20.07
N ASP A 318 -5.50 -2.00 -19.69
CA ASP A 318 -4.39 -1.53 -20.53
C ASP A 318 -3.37 -2.65 -20.83
N VAL A 319 -3.63 -3.39 -21.91
CA VAL A 319 -2.81 -4.53 -22.37
C VAL A 319 -1.67 -4.18 -23.33
N ALA A 320 -1.54 -2.92 -23.75
CA ALA A 320 -0.57 -2.53 -24.78
C ALA A 320 0.13 -1.21 -24.41
N ALA A 321 1.46 -1.26 -24.37
CA ALA A 321 2.33 -0.10 -24.21
C ALA A 321 3.22 0.06 -25.45
N LEU A 322 2.60 0.21 -26.62
CA LEU A 322 3.30 0.37 -27.91
C LEU A 322 3.67 1.85 -28.18
N GLY A 323 2.81 2.78 -27.74
CA GLY A 323 3.08 4.22 -27.79
C GLY A 323 3.95 4.71 -26.61
N VAL A 324 4.63 5.84 -26.77
CA VAL A 324 5.53 6.42 -25.74
C VAL A 324 4.78 6.99 -24.53
N GLU A 325 3.50 7.30 -24.73
CA GLU A 325 2.55 7.82 -23.75
C GLU A 325 1.67 6.74 -23.12
N GLN A 326 1.83 5.48 -23.57
CA GLN A 326 1.00 4.36 -23.15
C GLN A 326 1.71 3.57 -22.06
N PHE A 327 0.95 3.26 -21.02
CA PHE A 327 1.42 2.47 -19.89
C PHE A 327 0.58 1.20 -19.81
N ARG A 328 1.19 0.15 -19.28
CA ARG A 328 0.60 -1.18 -19.19
C ARG A 328 0.09 -1.38 -17.78
N ASP A 329 -0.92 -2.24 -17.65
CA ASP A 329 -1.24 -2.81 -16.35
C ASP A 329 -0.20 -3.84 -15.94
N ALA A 330 0.07 -3.88 -14.64
CA ALA A 330 0.99 -4.84 -14.06
C ALA A 330 0.65 -5.15 -12.61
N VAL A 331 1.06 -6.34 -12.17
CA VAL A 331 0.98 -6.75 -10.77
C VAL A 331 2.25 -7.46 -10.37
N ALA A 332 2.72 -7.19 -9.15
CA ALA A 332 3.89 -7.85 -8.60
C ALA A 332 3.61 -8.48 -7.24
N VAL A 333 4.30 -9.59 -6.99
CA VAL A 333 4.33 -10.30 -5.70
C VAL A 333 5.76 -10.33 -5.22
N GLN A 334 6.00 -9.88 -3.98
CA GLN A 334 7.31 -9.83 -3.36
C GLN A 334 7.37 -10.81 -2.19
N PHE A 335 8.52 -11.47 -2.04
CA PHE A 335 8.84 -12.40 -0.96
C PHE A 335 10.25 -12.12 -0.42
N PRO A 336 10.51 -12.36 0.87
CA PRO A 336 11.88 -12.41 1.38
C PRO A 336 12.59 -13.64 0.79
N THR A 337 13.88 -13.54 0.46
CA THR A 337 14.66 -14.70 -0.03
C THR A 337 15.10 -15.63 1.10
N ARG A 338 15.10 -15.11 2.34
CA ARG A 338 15.47 -15.85 3.55
C ARG A 338 14.22 -16.08 4.40
N ALA A 339 14.26 -17.15 5.21
CA ALA A 339 13.22 -17.37 6.21
C ALA A 339 13.17 -16.17 7.17
N THR A 340 11.97 -15.67 7.41
CA THR A 340 11.76 -14.45 8.19
C THR A 340 10.56 -14.63 9.11
N ALA A 341 10.77 -14.37 10.40
CA ALA A 341 9.69 -14.24 11.36
C ALA A 341 9.14 -12.80 11.30
N LEU A 342 7.98 -12.62 10.67
CA LEU A 342 7.31 -11.32 10.62
C LEU A 342 6.91 -10.84 12.01
N HIS A 343 7.24 -9.59 12.33
CA HIS A 343 6.82 -8.92 13.56
C HIS A 343 7.28 -9.62 14.84
N ALA A 344 8.35 -10.41 14.74
CA ALA A 344 9.05 -10.93 15.90
C ALA A 344 9.85 -9.82 16.60
N HIS A 345 10.30 -10.10 17.82
CA HIS A 345 11.12 -9.17 18.59
C HIS A 345 12.36 -8.73 17.79
N GLY A 346 12.61 -7.42 17.71
CA GLY A 346 13.70 -6.86 16.91
C GLY A 346 13.42 -6.71 15.40
N HIS A 347 12.23 -7.10 14.94
CA HIS A 347 11.74 -6.92 13.57
C HIS A 347 12.73 -7.36 12.48
N PRO A 348 13.14 -8.64 12.47
CA PRO A 348 14.17 -9.16 11.56
C PRO A 348 13.70 -9.20 10.10
N GLU A 349 12.45 -8.85 9.81
CA GLU A 349 11.96 -8.82 8.44
C GLU A 349 12.62 -7.75 7.56
N PRO A 350 12.89 -8.07 6.28
CA PRO A 350 13.36 -7.07 5.32
C PRO A 350 12.40 -5.89 5.25
N SER A 351 12.89 -4.74 4.84
CA SER A 351 12.01 -3.66 4.42
C SER A 351 11.02 -4.15 3.35
N TYR A 352 9.73 -3.85 3.51
CA TYR A 352 8.73 -4.14 2.48
C TYR A 352 8.95 -3.27 1.23
N VAL A 353 9.74 -2.20 1.35
CA VAL A 353 10.16 -1.31 0.26
C VAL A 353 11.35 -1.91 -0.50
N MET A 354 11.14 -3.12 -1.03
CA MET A 354 12.10 -3.84 -1.86
C MET A 354 13.37 -4.33 -1.14
N GLY A 355 13.25 -4.68 0.13
CA GLY A 355 14.34 -5.24 0.93
C GLY A 355 15.33 -4.20 1.41
N ASP A 356 16.47 -4.69 1.86
CA ASP A 356 17.62 -3.90 2.30
C ASP A 356 18.91 -4.67 2.00
N LYS A 357 20.06 -4.04 2.25
CA LYS A 357 21.38 -4.57 1.87
C LYS A 357 21.60 -6.00 2.38
N ASP A 358 21.14 -6.28 3.59
CA ASP A 358 21.38 -7.56 4.26
C ASP A 358 20.22 -8.54 4.08
N ASN A 359 19.02 -8.04 3.77
CA ASN A 359 17.81 -8.82 3.59
C ASN A 359 17.22 -8.62 2.18
N PRO A 360 17.72 -9.37 1.18
CA PRO A 360 17.19 -9.31 -0.18
C PRO A 360 15.76 -9.84 -0.29
N VAL A 361 15.06 -9.36 -1.32
CA VAL A 361 13.74 -9.86 -1.72
C VAL A 361 13.77 -10.45 -3.13
N ASN A 362 12.83 -11.35 -3.39
CA ASN A 362 12.51 -11.90 -4.69
C ASN A 362 11.12 -11.39 -5.11
N ILE A 363 10.99 -10.91 -6.35
CA ILE A 363 9.78 -10.25 -6.85
C ILE A 363 9.37 -10.93 -8.16
N TRP A 364 8.10 -11.31 -8.26
CA TRP A 364 7.48 -11.82 -9.49
C TRP A 364 6.59 -10.72 -10.06
N HIS A 365 6.93 -10.21 -11.23
CA HIS A 365 6.27 -9.03 -11.81
C HIS A 365 5.64 -9.38 -13.15
N TRP A 366 4.33 -9.64 -13.12
CA TRP A 366 3.52 -9.86 -14.31
C TRP A 366 3.23 -8.53 -14.99
N LYS A 367 3.31 -8.49 -16.32
CA LYS A 367 2.99 -7.32 -17.14
C LYS A 367 2.03 -7.72 -18.26
N ALA A 368 0.97 -6.94 -18.46
CA ALA A 368 -0.11 -7.29 -19.38
C ALA A 368 0.37 -7.44 -20.84
N ASP A 369 1.25 -6.53 -21.28
CA ASP A 369 1.77 -6.56 -22.65
C ASP A 369 2.77 -7.70 -22.89
N TRP A 370 3.55 -8.09 -21.88
CA TRP A 370 4.49 -9.20 -21.96
C TRP A 370 3.79 -10.53 -22.20
N GLN A 371 2.57 -10.70 -21.70
CA GLN A 371 1.77 -11.89 -22.00
C GLN A 371 1.48 -12.03 -23.48
N LEU A 372 1.19 -10.92 -24.15
CA LEU A 372 0.94 -10.90 -25.59
C LEU A 372 2.25 -11.15 -26.35
N ASP A 373 3.37 -10.58 -25.87
CA ASP A 373 4.70 -10.80 -26.45
C ASP A 373 5.20 -12.25 -26.36
N VAL A 374 4.80 -13.00 -25.33
CA VAL A 374 5.14 -14.43 -25.19
C VAL A 374 4.55 -15.25 -26.34
N ALA A 375 3.33 -14.93 -26.77
CA ALA A 375 2.70 -15.60 -27.91
C ALA A 375 3.33 -15.16 -29.23
N ARG A 376 3.55 -13.85 -29.39
CA ARG A 376 4.26 -13.24 -30.52
C ARG A 376 4.74 -11.85 -30.14
N TYR A 377 6.02 -11.55 -30.35
CA TYR A 377 6.55 -10.20 -30.15
C TYR A 377 5.75 -9.19 -30.97
N ARG A 378 5.21 -8.16 -30.31
CA ARG A 378 4.43 -7.11 -30.97
C ARG A 378 5.26 -5.89 -31.25
N ASP A 379 5.05 -5.29 -32.43
CA ASP A 379 5.76 -4.08 -32.86
C ASP A 379 4.78 -3.09 -33.55
N ARG A 380 5.30 -1.97 -34.08
CA ARG A 380 4.50 -0.88 -34.66
C ARG A 380 3.66 -1.35 -35.83
N GLU A 381 4.12 -2.33 -36.59
CA GLU A 381 3.41 -2.97 -37.70
C GLU A 381 2.07 -3.57 -37.25
N ASP A 382 1.98 -4.03 -36.00
CA ASP A 382 0.75 -4.61 -35.45
C ASP A 382 -0.33 -3.56 -35.20
N ARG A 383 0.08 -2.30 -35.07
CA ARG A 383 -0.83 -1.16 -34.97
C ARG A 383 -1.01 -0.44 -36.30
N PHE A 384 0.04 -0.39 -37.10
CA PHE A 384 0.09 0.32 -38.37
C PHE A 384 0.42 -0.67 -39.48
N ALA A 385 -0.58 -1.44 -39.92
CA ALA A 385 -0.40 -2.48 -40.93
C ALA A 385 0.17 -1.99 -42.28
N ALA A 386 0.18 -0.68 -42.52
CA ALA A 386 0.74 -0.04 -43.71
C ALA A 386 2.06 0.71 -43.45
N VAL A 387 2.65 0.61 -42.26
CA VAL A 387 3.95 1.22 -41.97
C VAL A 387 5.01 0.52 -42.80
N VAL A 388 5.74 1.31 -43.60
CA VAL A 388 6.94 0.85 -44.29
C VAL A 388 8.10 1.20 -43.38
N VAL A 389 8.69 0.19 -42.75
CA VAL A 389 9.96 0.36 -42.03
C VAL A 389 11.07 0.26 -43.05
N ASP A 390 12.02 1.21 -42.97
CA ASP A 390 13.24 1.17 -43.75
C ASP A 390 14.09 -0.01 -43.26
N ASP A 391 13.86 -1.17 -43.87
CA ASP A 391 14.60 -2.40 -43.58
C ASP A 391 15.99 -2.27 -44.20
N THR A 392 16.93 -1.83 -43.38
CA THR A 392 18.34 -1.99 -43.71
C THR A 392 18.68 -3.46 -43.45
N PRO A 393 19.01 -4.26 -44.49
CA PRO A 393 19.07 -5.71 -44.36
C PRO A 393 20.32 -6.10 -43.57
N PHE A 394 20.17 -6.12 -42.25
CA PHE A 394 21.15 -6.66 -41.33
C PHE A 394 20.92 -8.15 -41.09
N VAL A 395 20.07 -8.80 -41.90
CA VAL A 395 19.80 -10.23 -41.84
C VAL A 395 21.04 -10.99 -42.33
N ARG A 396 21.54 -11.92 -41.50
CA ARG A 396 22.72 -12.73 -41.87
C ARG A 396 22.47 -13.48 -43.18
N GLY A 397 23.28 -13.15 -44.19
CA GLY A 397 23.29 -13.88 -45.47
C GLY A 397 22.17 -13.51 -46.46
N ALA A 398 21.36 -12.48 -46.19
CA ALA A 398 20.33 -12.06 -47.13
C ALA A 398 20.93 -11.28 -48.31
N ARG A 399 20.83 -11.85 -49.52
CA ARG A 399 21.00 -11.14 -50.80
C ARG A 399 19.63 -10.99 -51.49
N SER A 400 18.67 -10.26 -50.93
CA SER A 400 17.57 -9.72 -51.75
C SER A 400 16.76 -8.66 -51.04
N SER A 401 16.32 -7.68 -51.83
CA SER A 401 15.40 -6.58 -51.53
C SER A 401 13.93 -7.00 -51.57
N SER A 402 13.58 -8.18 -51.05
CA SER A 402 12.17 -8.60 -50.96
C SER A 402 11.61 -8.29 -49.58
N ALA A 403 10.47 -7.60 -49.54
CA ALA A 403 9.72 -7.24 -48.33
C ALA A 403 9.33 -8.47 -47.47
N GLU A 404 9.46 -9.69 -47.99
CA GLU A 404 9.27 -10.95 -47.26
C GLU A 404 10.43 -11.28 -46.30
N ALA A 405 11.62 -10.70 -46.50
CA ALA A 405 12.74 -10.80 -45.55
C ALA A 405 12.62 -9.82 -44.37
N ALA A 406 11.81 -8.76 -44.51
CA ALA A 406 11.66 -7.68 -43.52
C ALA A 406 10.81 -8.07 -42.30
N VAL A 407 10.07 -9.20 -42.38
CA VAL A 407 9.31 -9.79 -41.27
C VAL A 407 10.05 -11.00 -40.71
N ALA A 408 11.38 -10.98 -40.76
CA ALA A 408 12.18 -11.98 -40.09
C ALA A 408 12.08 -11.75 -38.58
N ALA A 409 11.71 -12.79 -37.83
CA ALA A 409 11.76 -12.74 -36.38
C ALA A 409 13.15 -12.22 -35.92
N VAL A 410 13.18 -11.50 -34.80
CA VAL A 410 14.36 -10.81 -34.23
C VAL A 410 15.61 -11.71 -34.19
N ASP A 411 15.44 -13.04 -34.17
CA ASP A 411 16.49 -14.07 -34.18
C ASP A 411 17.27 -14.21 -35.50
N ARG A 412 16.80 -13.63 -36.61
CA ARG A 412 17.47 -13.67 -37.92
C ARG A 412 18.29 -12.42 -38.26
N HIS A 413 18.10 -11.33 -37.52
CA HIS A 413 18.91 -10.11 -37.65
C HIS A 413 20.28 -10.32 -37.00
N ASP A 414 21.32 -9.73 -37.60
CA ASP A 414 22.64 -9.70 -36.98
C ASP A 414 22.57 -8.90 -35.67
N PRO A 415 22.92 -9.52 -34.53
CA PRO A 415 22.81 -8.89 -33.22
C PRO A 415 23.56 -7.55 -33.12
N VAL A 416 24.62 -7.32 -33.90
CA VAL A 416 25.39 -6.06 -33.91
C VAL A 416 24.50 -4.85 -34.21
N PHE A 417 23.46 -5.02 -35.03
CA PHE A 417 22.54 -3.93 -35.40
C PHE A 417 21.28 -3.89 -34.52
N LEU A 418 21.04 -4.93 -33.73
CA LEU A 418 20.07 -4.93 -32.66
C LEU A 418 20.71 -4.41 -31.37
N THR A 419 21.02 -3.12 -31.32
CA THR A 419 21.83 -2.50 -30.24
C THR A 419 21.31 -2.83 -28.84
N GLY A 420 19.99 -2.90 -28.63
CA GLY A 420 19.40 -3.36 -27.37
C GLY A 420 19.73 -4.82 -27.04
N LEU A 421 19.62 -5.72 -28.01
CA LEU A 421 19.96 -7.13 -27.84
C LEU A 421 21.48 -7.32 -27.62
N ALA A 422 22.32 -6.63 -28.41
CA ALA A 422 23.79 -6.64 -28.28
C ALA A 422 24.27 -6.07 -26.94
N ALA A 423 23.64 -4.99 -26.45
CA ALA A 423 23.92 -4.43 -25.13
C ALA A 423 23.39 -5.32 -23.98
N GLY A 424 22.71 -6.43 -24.31
CA GLY A 424 22.14 -7.34 -23.33
C GLY A 424 20.93 -6.78 -22.59
N ASN A 425 20.24 -5.78 -23.16
CA ASN A 425 19.05 -5.17 -22.57
C ASN A 425 17.96 -6.25 -22.32
N PRO A 426 17.57 -6.49 -21.06
CA PRO A 426 16.54 -7.46 -20.72
C PRO A 426 15.20 -7.18 -21.42
N MET A 427 14.90 -5.91 -21.71
CA MET A 427 13.65 -5.50 -22.36
C MET A 427 13.60 -5.85 -23.86
N SER A 428 14.76 -6.06 -24.49
CA SER A 428 14.89 -6.33 -25.93
C SER A 428 14.93 -7.82 -26.26
N ARG A 429 14.86 -8.70 -25.26
CA ARG A 429 14.96 -10.16 -25.45
C ARG A 429 13.60 -10.80 -25.64
N ALA A 430 13.55 -11.88 -26.41
CA ALA A 430 12.39 -12.74 -26.50
C ALA A 430 12.00 -13.28 -25.11
N ARG A 431 10.71 -13.29 -24.81
CA ARG A 431 10.19 -13.60 -23.47
C ARG A 431 9.70 -15.03 -23.41
N ARG A 432 10.08 -15.72 -22.34
CA ARG A 432 9.58 -17.08 -22.04
C ARG A 432 8.38 -17.06 -21.09
N SER A 433 8.05 -15.90 -20.52
CA SER A 433 6.95 -15.72 -19.59
C SER A 433 6.50 -14.26 -19.55
N ALA A 434 5.22 -14.07 -19.23
CA ALA A 434 4.62 -12.77 -18.90
C ALA A 434 5.12 -12.21 -17.57
N VAL A 435 5.76 -13.05 -16.75
CA VAL A 435 6.23 -12.72 -15.41
C VAL A 435 7.74 -12.59 -15.39
N GLU A 436 8.22 -11.41 -15.01
CA GLU A 436 9.63 -11.17 -14.76
C GLU A 436 10.02 -11.64 -13.36
N ASN A 437 11.10 -12.42 -13.26
CA ASN A 437 11.68 -12.83 -11.98
C ASN A 437 12.79 -11.83 -11.60
N LEU A 438 12.63 -11.15 -10.48
CA LEU A 438 13.42 -9.98 -10.07
C LEU A 438 13.98 -10.17 -8.66
N ASN A 439 15.04 -9.43 -8.36
CA ASN A 439 15.57 -9.28 -7.00
C ASN A 439 15.85 -7.82 -6.67
N ALA A 440 15.83 -7.51 -5.37
CA ALA A 440 16.25 -6.21 -4.83
C ALA A 440 16.82 -6.37 -3.42
N THR A 441 17.68 -5.42 -3.05
CA THR A 441 18.31 -5.25 -1.73
C THR A 441 18.11 -3.80 -1.26
N GLY A 442 16.93 -3.23 -1.51
CA GLY A 442 16.60 -1.83 -1.24
C GLY A 442 16.11 -1.06 -2.47
N VAL A 443 15.56 0.13 -2.21
CA VAL A 443 15.11 1.06 -3.25
C VAL A 443 16.25 1.36 -4.23
N GLY A 444 15.96 1.31 -5.53
CA GLY A 444 16.93 1.60 -6.59
C GLY A 444 17.85 0.43 -6.98
N THR A 445 17.70 -0.75 -6.37
CA THR A 445 18.57 -1.92 -6.65
C THR A 445 17.90 -3.03 -7.47
N LEU A 446 16.69 -2.77 -7.99
CA LEU A 446 15.90 -3.75 -8.71
C LEU A 446 16.65 -4.28 -9.93
N THR A 447 16.80 -5.60 -10.01
CA THR A 447 17.54 -6.25 -11.10
C THR A 447 16.80 -7.50 -11.57
N SER A 448 16.65 -7.64 -12.89
CA SER A 448 16.10 -8.85 -13.51
C SER A 448 17.05 -10.03 -13.29
N GLN A 449 16.51 -11.20 -12.95
CA GLN A 449 17.30 -12.42 -12.94
C GLN A 449 17.74 -12.79 -14.37
N PRO A 450 18.88 -13.49 -14.52
CA PRO A 450 19.40 -13.84 -15.83
C PRO A 450 18.48 -14.82 -16.58
N PRO A 451 18.58 -14.94 -17.91
CA PRO A 451 17.68 -15.78 -18.71
C PRO A 451 17.78 -17.28 -18.43
N ASP A 452 18.79 -17.78 -17.75
CA ASP A 452 18.88 -19.19 -17.33
C ASP A 452 18.20 -19.46 -15.97
N ALA A 453 17.76 -18.40 -15.28
CA ALA A 453 17.08 -18.51 -14.02
C ALA A 453 15.72 -19.23 -14.13
N PRO A 454 15.24 -19.81 -13.01
CA PRO A 454 13.92 -20.45 -12.94
C PRO A 454 12.81 -19.51 -13.43
N VAL A 455 11.99 -20.03 -14.34
CA VAL A 455 10.87 -19.29 -14.92
C VAL A 455 9.72 -19.21 -13.91
N VAL A 456 9.26 -18.00 -13.65
CA VAL A 456 7.94 -17.78 -13.04
C VAL A 456 6.93 -17.71 -14.16
N ARG A 457 5.88 -18.51 -14.11
CA ARG A 457 4.82 -18.53 -15.12
C ARG A 457 3.69 -17.59 -14.67
N GLY A 458 2.93 -17.07 -15.63
CA GLY A 458 1.68 -16.39 -15.29
C GLY A 458 0.80 -16.11 -16.49
N GLU A 459 -0.50 -16.03 -16.19
CA GLU A 459 -1.56 -15.72 -17.14
C GLU A 459 -2.56 -14.77 -16.48
N GLY A 460 -2.92 -13.71 -17.18
CA GLY A 460 -3.88 -12.69 -16.78
C GLY A 460 -5.05 -12.63 -17.73
N ARG A 461 -6.23 -12.35 -17.18
CA ARG A 461 -7.45 -12.07 -17.94
C ARG A 461 -8.10 -10.82 -17.40
N TRP A 462 -8.42 -9.91 -18.31
CA TRP A 462 -9.24 -8.75 -18.03
C TRP A 462 -10.67 -9.03 -18.51
N ALA A 463 -11.64 -8.84 -17.62
CA ALA A 463 -13.07 -8.96 -17.93
C ALA A 463 -13.89 -8.19 -16.90
N ASP A 464 -14.99 -7.56 -17.33
CA ASP A 464 -15.93 -6.83 -16.48
C ASP A 464 -15.25 -5.76 -15.60
N GLY A 465 -14.31 -5.00 -16.16
CA GLY A 465 -13.59 -3.94 -15.46
C GLY A 465 -12.68 -4.46 -14.33
N ARG A 466 -12.19 -5.70 -14.45
CA ARG A 466 -11.30 -6.32 -13.47
C ARG A 466 -10.22 -7.15 -14.12
N TRP A 467 -9.04 -7.10 -13.53
CA TRP A 467 -7.98 -8.04 -13.81
C TRP A 467 -8.05 -9.23 -12.87
N ARG A 468 -7.76 -10.42 -13.42
CA ARG A 468 -7.47 -11.64 -12.66
C ARG A 468 -6.20 -12.23 -13.21
N VAL A 469 -5.16 -12.35 -12.39
CA VAL A 469 -3.83 -12.78 -12.79
C VAL A 469 -3.38 -13.93 -11.90
N VAL A 470 -3.00 -15.04 -12.50
CA VAL A 470 -2.36 -16.16 -11.80
C VAL A 470 -0.86 -16.11 -12.08
N VAL A 471 -0.05 -16.11 -11.03
CA VAL A 471 1.40 -16.31 -11.10
C VAL A 471 1.78 -17.58 -10.36
N ALA A 472 2.68 -18.38 -10.92
CA ALA A 472 3.06 -19.67 -10.35
C ALA A 472 4.53 -20.01 -10.58
N ARG A 473 5.15 -20.65 -9.59
CA ARG A 473 6.54 -21.14 -9.66
C ARG A 473 6.78 -22.23 -8.62
N ALA A 474 7.69 -23.15 -8.92
CA ALA A 474 8.06 -24.27 -8.06
C ALA A 474 8.36 -23.81 -6.62
N LEU A 475 7.95 -24.58 -5.60
CA LEU A 475 8.19 -24.24 -4.18
C LEU A 475 9.67 -24.11 -3.85
N ARG A 476 10.48 -24.96 -4.48
CA ARG A 476 11.94 -25.00 -4.36
C ARG A 476 12.57 -24.78 -5.72
N THR A 477 13.67 -24.04 -5.74
CA THR A 477 14.53 -23.86 -6.92
C THR A 477 15.99 -24.00 -6.51
N PRO A 478 16.90 -24.34 -7.44
CA PRO A 478 18.34 -24.40 -7.12
C PRO A 478 18.96 -23.01 -6.92
N ASN A 479 18.24 -21.92 -7.21
CA ASN A 479 18.76 -20.57 -7.16
C ASN A 479 18.53 -19.93 -5.77
N ALA A 480 19.63 -19.62 -5.06
CA ALA A 480 19.58 -18.98 -3.75
C ALA A 480 18.99 -17.55 -3.75
N ARG A 481 18.83 -16.93 -4.93
CA ARG A 481 18.15 -15.63 -5.07
C ARG A 481 16.63 -15.76 -5.12
N ASP A 482 16.08 -16.95 -5.28
CA ASP A 482 14.64 -17.17 -5.25
C ASP A 482 14.15 -17.38 -3.82
N ALA A 483 12.94 -16.90 -3.53
CA ALA A 483 12.28 -17.24 -2.27
C ALA A 483 11.96 -18.74 -2.21
N GLN A 484 12.30 -19.40 -1.12
CA GLN A 484 12.08 -20.84 -0.96
C GLN A 484 10.88 -21.10 -0.04
N PHE A 485 10.06 -22.10 -0.37
CA PHE A 485 8.81 -22.38 0.35
C PHE A 485 8.70 -23.85 0.72
N SER A 486 8.13 -24.13 1.89
CA SER A 486 7.87 -25.49 2.39
C SER A 486 6.43 -25.59 2.90
N PRO A 487 5.68 -26.66 2.57
CA PRO A 487 4.38 -26.91 3.18
C PRO A 487 4.46 -26.91 4.71
N GLY A 488 3.49 -26.28 5.37
CA GLY A 488 3.45 -26.13 6.83
C GLY A 488 4.32 -25.01 7.42
N GLU A 489 5.14 -24.32 6.62
CA GLU A 489 5.92 -23.17 7.06
C GLU A 489 5.21 -21.83 6.77
N ALA A 490 5.65 -20.79 7.49
CA ALA A 490 5.21 -19.42 7.27
C ALA A 490 6.32 -18.61 6.57
N SER A 491 5.89 -17.67 5.73
CA SER A 491 6.75 -16.67 5.07
C SER A 491 6.04 -15.31 5.08
N ALA A 492 6.57 -14.36 4.33
CA ALA A 492 5.98 -13.04 4.11
C ALA A 492 5.65 -12.82 2.64
N VAL A 493 4.59 -12.06 2.36
CA VAL A 493 4.24 -11.66 1.00
C VAL A 493 3.79 -10.19 0.97
N ALA A 494 4.24 -9.44 -0.03
CA ALA A 494 3.74 -8.09 -0.29
C ALA A 494 3.38 -7.95 -1.76
N PHE A 495 2.52 -6.99 -2.08
CA PHE A 495 1.94 -6.82 -3.41
C PHE A 495 2.17 -5.41 -3.93
N ALA A 496 2.23 -5.28 -5.25
CA ALA A 496 2.16 -4.00 -5.92
C ALA A 496 1.33 -4.09 -7.20
N VAL A 497 0.59 -3.03 -7.53
CA VAL A 497 -0.26 -2.94 -8.73
C VAL A 497 0.03 -1.62 -9.44
N TRP A 498 0.11 -1.68 -10.77
CA TRP A 498 0.26 -0.56 -11.68
C TRP A 498 -0.97 -0.46 -12.56
N ASP A 499 -1.57 0.72 -12.57
CA ASP A 499 -2.71 1.13 -13.42
C ASP A 499 -2.19 1.92 -14.63
N GLY A 500 -2.32 1.33 -15.82
CA GLY A 500 -1.85 1.90 -17.08
C GLY A 500 -2.57 3.21 -17.45
N ALA A 501 -3.88 3.28 -17.26
CA ALA A 501 -4.69 4.47 -17.49
C ALA A 501 -4.25 5.65 -16.60
N GLU A 502 -3.80 5.36 -15.38
CA GLU A 502 -3.23 6.35 -14.45
C GLU A 502 -1.72 6.55 -14.61
N ARG A 503 -1.15 6.05 -15.71
CA ARG A 503 0.26 6.20 -16.12
C ARG A 503 1.25 5.62 -15.12
N ASP A 504 0.88 4.57 -14.40
CA ASP A 504 1.78 3.91 -13.46
C ASP A 504 2.98 3.29 -14.17
N ARG A 505 4.14 3.49 -13.54
CA ARG A 505 5.44 2.93 -13.97
C ARG A 505 6.44 3.00 -12.83
N ASN A 506 7.42 2.11 -12.82
CA ASN A 506 8.52 2.13 -11.84
C ASN A 506 8.00 2.22 -10.39
N GLY A 507 8.36 3.28 -9.66
CA GLY A 507 7.91 3.55 -8.29
C GLY A 507 6.54 4.23 -8.18
N GLN A 508 5.95 4.70 -9.29
CA GLN A 508 4.58 5.19 -9.32
C GLN A 508 3.63 3.99 -9.48
N LYS A 509 3.04 3.57 -8.35
CA LYS A 509 2.23 2.36 -8.20
C LYS A 509 1.49 2.35 -6.86
N ALA A 510 0.60 1.38 -6.67
CA ALA A 510 0.01 1.03 -5.38
C ALA A 510 0.72 -0.17 -4.74
N VAL A 511 0.95 -0.17 -3.42
CA VAL A 511 1.69 -1.23 -2.70
C VAL A 511 1.03 -1.65 -1.38
N SER A 512 1.27 -2.89 -0.93
CA SER A 512 0.94 -3.34 0.43
C SER A 512 2.16 -3.31 1.36
N VAL A 513 1.95 -3.32 2.68
CA VAL A 513 2.97 -3.86 3.62
C VAL A 513 3.01 -5.39 3.53
N TRP A 514 3.98 -6.00 4.23
CA TRP A 514 4.04 -7.44 4.44
C TRP A 514 2.74 -8.00 5.01
N GLN A 515 2.27 -9.07 4.41
CA GLN A 515 1.26 -9.98 4.92
C GLN A 515 1.94 -11.28 5.31
N ARG A 516 1.39 -11.99 6.29
CA ARG A 516 1.85 -13.34 6.63
C ARG A 516 1.36 -14.32 5.57
N LEU A 517 2.26 -15.10 4.98
CA LEU A 517 1.94 -16.18 4.07
C LEU A 517 2.06 -17.51 4.81
N VAL A 518 1.00 -18.33 4.87
CA VAL A 518 1.02 -19.61 5.58
C VAL A 518 0.63 -20.73 4.64
N LEU A 519 1.53 -21.69 4.42
CA LEU A 519 1.26 -22.84 3.57
C LEU A 519 0.62 -23.97 4.39
N GLU A 520 -0.48 -24.53 3.88
CA GLU A 520 -1.04 -25.77 4.44
C GLU A 520 -0.03 -26.92 4.30
N ARG A 521 -0.21 -27.96 5.14
CA ARG A 521 0.62 -29.16 5.09
C ARG A 521 0.21 -30.05 3.92
#